data_AF-A0A397V0J4-F1
#
_entry.id   AF-A0A397V0J4-F1
#
_cell.length_a   1.000
_cell.length_b   1.000
_cell.length_c   1.000
_cell.angle_alpha   90.00
_cell.angle_beta   90.00
_cell.angle_gamma   90.00
#
_symmetry.space_group_name_H-M   'P 1'
#
loop_
_entity.id
_entity.type
_entity.pdbx_description
1 polymer ?
#
loop_
_entity_poly.entity_id
_entity_poly.type
_entity_poly.pdbx_seq_one_letter_code
_entity_poly.pdbx_strand_id
1 'polypeptide(L)'
;MLLNGLNGLSNLGFSNVYKSPNNIMDPALCIIRCTDYIFDIAALKDGSQCQCGSASDFVASYIKVGDSNCNITCAGNSSYICVGAESYTIYDTKGGVPGHPQPTISATDKISIIKNLNNDNRYQQCIKDSPYCGQRILNGTSEEFAGMTVDKCTDFCRQPNFAYAGLEIRTRCFCPNNYDHINQISSDKCSTSCVGNNQQICGGPLTLSIYSVPTENKPPLQIILPRVIGGVIILSIINCFD
;
A
#
# COMPACT_ATOMS: atom_id res chain seq x y z
N MET A 1 -4.25 -0.65 19.67
CA MET A 1 -3.54 -0.74 20.96
C MET A 1 -2.39 -1.72 20.77
N LEU A 2 -1.14 -1.32 21.00
CA LEU A 2 0.05 -2.18 20.81
C LEU A 2 -0.03 -3.41 21.72
N LEU A 3 -0.04 -4.61 21.15
CA LEU A 3 0.03 -5.87 21.89
C LEU A 3 1.43 -6.47 21.69
N ASN A 4 2.33 -6.10 22.62
CA ASN A 4 3.75 -6.47 22.58
C ASN A 4 3.98 -7.97 22.78
N GLY A 5 4.92 -8.53 22.00
CA GLY A 5 5.76 -9.72 22.25
C GLY A 5 5.13 -10.96 22.93
N LEU A 6 5.03 -12.10 22.23
CA LEU A 6 4.69 -13.41 22.84
C LEU A 6 5.80 -14.44 22.79
N ASN A 7 6.24 -14.99 23.92
CA ASN A 7 7.13 -16.16 23.95
C ASN A 7 6.33 -17.48 23.93
N GLY A 8 6.68 -18.39 23.00
CA GLY A 8 6.23 -19.78 23.00
C GLY A 8 4.78 -19.97 22.55
N LEU A 9 4.58 -20.54 21.36
CA LEU A 9 3.26 -20.81 20.80
C LEU A 9 3.05 -22.31 20.59
N SER A 10 2.19 -22.92 21.40
CA SER A 10 1.54 -24.19 21.07
C SER A 10 0.04 -23.93 20.93
N ASN A 11 -0.57 -24.42 19.84
CA ASN A 11 -2.01 -24.44 19.57
C ASN A 11 -2.74 -23.14 19.17
N LEU A 12 -2.08 -22.14 18.56
CA LEU A 12 -2.82 -21.06 17.88
C LEU A 12 -3.16 -21.44 16.43
N GLY A 13 -4.40 -21.18 16.01
CA GLY A 13 -4.89 -21.34 14.63
C GLY A 13 -4.34 -20.28 13.67
N PHE A 14 -3.02 -20.11 13.63
CA PHE A 14 -2.39 -19.22 12.66
C PHE A 14 -2.43 -19.82 11.25
N SER A 15 -2.57 -18.95 10.26
CA SER A 15 -2.33 -19.30 8.87
C SER A 15 -0.89 -19.81 8.66
N ASN A 16 -0.68 -20.49 7.53
CA ASN A 16 0.67 -20.81 7.06
C ASN A 16 1.58 -19.56 7.09
N VAL A 17 2.85 -19.77 7.43
CA VAL A 17 3.85 -18.71 7.49
C VAL A 17 4.00 -18.07 6.11
N TYR A 18 3.71 -16.77 6.04
CA TYR A 18 3.99 -15.94 4.89
C TYR A 18 5.37 -15.29 5.06
N LYS A 19 6.28 -15.56 4.12
CA LYS A 19 7.54 -14.82 3.97
C LYS A 19 7.43 -13.95 2.73
N SER A 20 7.75 -12.67 2.86
CA SER A 20 7.81 -11.78 1.69
C SER A 20 8.95 -12.22 0.78
N PRO A 21 8.76 -12.29 -0.54
CA PRO A 21 9.87 -12.40 -1.46
C PRO A 21 10.87 -11.27 -1.20
N ASN A 22 12.17 -11.57 -1.20
CA ASN A 22 13.25 -10.60 -1.03
C ASN A 22 13.36 -9.96 0.36
N ASN A 23 12.74 -10.57 1.37
CA ASN A 23 12.89 -10.18 2.76
C ASN A 23 12.47 -8.71 3.03
N ILE A 24 11.43 -8.23 2.38
CA ILE A 24 10.88 -6.88 2.59
C ILE A 24 9.77 -6.83 3.64
N MET A 25 9.74 -7.80 4.56
CA MET A 25 8.67 -7.90 5.55
C MET A 25 8.75 -6.74 6.54
N ASP A 26 7.61 -6.07 6.75
CA ASP A 26 7.40 -5.08 7.79
C ASP A 26 5.98 -5.19 8.37
N PRO A 27 5.65 -4.46 9.45
CA PRO A 27 4.35 -4.54 10.08
C PRO A 27 3.21 -4.13 9.16
N ALA A 28 3.43 -3.13 8.30
CA ALA A 28 2.42 -2.65 7.37
C ALA A 28 2.07 -3.72 6.33
N LEU A 29 3.06 -4.35 5.71
CA LEU A 29 2.88 -5.43 4.76
C LEU A 29 2.17 -6.63 5.40
N CYS A 30 2.56 -7.01 6.62
CA CYS A 30 1.92 -8.12 7.32
C CYS A 30 0.45 -7.80 7.70
N ILE A 31 0.18 -6.61 8.23
CA ILE A 31 -1.18 -6.15 8.54
C ILE A 31 -2.05 -6.11 7.29
N ILE A 32 -1.55 -5.54 6.18
CA ILE A 32 -2.27 -5.48 4.90
C ILE A 32 -2.60 -6.88 4.42
N ARG A 33 -1.60 -7.78 4.40
CA ARG A 33 -1.77 -9.17 4.00
C ARG A 33 -2.88 -9.84 4.80
N CYS A 34 -2.84 -9.72 6.13
CA CYS A 34 -3.83 -10.33 7.00
C CYS A 34 -5.22 -9.69 6.86
N THR A 35 -5.28 -8.38 6.64
CA THR A 35 -6.52 -7.66 6.35
C THR A 35 -7.14 -8.13 5.03
N ASP A 36 -6.33 -8.34 3.99
CA ASP A 36 -6.80 -8.83 2.68
C ASP A 36 -7.41 -10.24 2.76
N TYR A 37 -6.97 -11.04 3.74
CA TYR A 37 -7.52 -12.36 4.04
C TYR A 37 -8.56 -12.33 5.18
N ILE A 38 -8.98 -11.15 5.65
CA ILE A 38 -10.04 -10.96 6.65
C ILE A 38 -9.65 -11.53 8.03
N PHE A 39 -8.36 -11.54 8.35
CA PHE A 39 -7.88 -11.85 9.69
C PHE A 39 -7.82 -10.59 10.55
N ASP A 40 -8.21 -10.72 11.82
CA ASP A 40 -8.18 -9.62 12.80
C ASP A 40 -6.78 -9.40 13.39
N ILE A 41 -5.88 -10.38 13.22
CA ILE A 41 -4.55 -10.40 13.82
C ILE A 41 -3.48 -10.61 12.75
N ALA A 42 -2.43 -9.80 12.81
CA ALA A 42 -1.18 -9.97 12.09
C ALA A 42 -0.03 -10.18 13.09
N ALA A 43 0.72 -11.27 12.94
CA ALA A 43 1.81 -11.65 13.82
C ALA A 43 3.13 -11.72 13.05
N LEU A 44 4.12 -10.92 13.46
CA LEU A 44 5.45 -10.91 12.89
C LEU A 44 6.44 -11.67 13.77
N LYS A 45 7.34 -12.41 13.13
CA LYS A 45 8.42 -13.16 13.78
C LYS A 45 9.70 -13.11 12.95
N ASP A 46 10.85 -13.16 13.64
CA ASP A 46 12.19 -13.28 13.04
C ASP A 46 12.48 -12.24 11.96
N GLY A 47 11.97 -11.01 12.10
CA GLY A 47 12.20 -9.92 11.15
C GLY A 47 11.56 -10.06 9.77
N SER A 48 11.01 -11.23 9.43
CA SER A 48 10.78 -11.67 8.05
C SER A 48 9.53 -12.54 7.84
N GLN A 49 8.98 -13.09 8.92
CA GLN A 49 7.85 -14.03 8.90
C GLN A 49 6.59 -13.31 9.35
N CYS A 50 5.51 -13.52 8.61
CA CYS A 50 4.18 -13.01 8.92
C CYS A 50 3.19 -14.16 9.01
N GLN A 51 2.30 -14.12 9.99
CA GLN A 51 1.19 -15.07 10.16
C GLN A 51 -0.08 -14.30 10.46
N CYS A 52 -1.21 -14.81 9.98
CA CYS A 52 -2.52 -14.20 10.18
C CYS A 52 -3.38 -15.07 11.08
N GLY A 53 -4.20 -14.47 11.93
CA GLY A 53 -5.06 -15.20 12.87
C GLY A 53 -6.33 -14.44 13.20
N SER A 54 -7.28 -15.15 13.81
CA SER A 54 -8.53 -14.56 14.28
C SER A 54 -8.39 -14.13 15.74
N ALA A 55 -8.98 -12.98 16.10
CA ALA A 55 -8.94 -12.51 17.49
C ALA A 55 -9.59 -13.50 18.47
N SER A 56 -10.60 -14.26 18.01
CA SER A 56 -11.27 -15.32 18.77
C SER A 56 -10.35 -16.45 19.23
N ASP A 57 -9.34 -16.76 18.41
CA ASP A 57 -8.42 -17.88 18.66
C ASP A 57 -7.28 -17.46 19.60
N PHE A 58 -7.10 -16.14 19.75
CA PHE A 58 -6.05 -15.52 20.55
C PHE A 58 -6.36 -15.43 22.05
N VAL A 59 -7.64 -15.50 22.41
CA VAL A 59 -8.11 -15.30 23.79
C VAL A 59 -7.75 -16.47 24.71
N ALA A 60 -7.31 -17.62 24.17
CA ALA A 60 -7.15 -18.85 24.94
C ALA A 60 -5.90 -18.93 25.82
N SER A 61 -4.74 -18.37 25.43
CA SER A 61 -3.55 -18.28 26.29
C SER A 61 -2.38 -17.60 25.58
N TYR A 62 -1.92 -16.44 26.07
CA TYR A 62 -0.62 -15.89 25.66
C TYR A 62 0.09 -15.23 26.85
N ILE A 63 1.43 -15.28 26.84
CA ILE A 63 2.27 -14.64 27.85
C ILE A 63 2.86 -13.38 27.22
N LYS A 64 2.43 -12.22 27.70
CA LYS A 64 2.97 -10.92 27.30
C LYS A 64 4.42 -10.80 27.81
N VAL A 65 5.35 -10.51 26.91
CA VAL A 65 6.77 -10.31 27.19
C VAL A 65 7.09 -8.81 27.13
N GLY A 66 8.06 -8.36 27.94
CA GLY A 66 8.50 -6.96 27.96
C GLY A 66 9.25 -6.54 26.70
N ASP A 67 9.15 -5.24 26.38
CA ASP A 67 9.66 -4.63 25.14
C ASP A 67 11.19 -4.75 24.97
N SER A 68 11.93 -5.05 26.04
CA SER A 68 13.38 -5.26 26.02
C SER A 68 13.81 -6.50 25.22
N ASN A 69 12.89 -7.43 24.97
CA ASN A 69 13.15 -8.60 24.12
C ASN A 69 12.86 -8.31 22.63
N CYS A 70 12.47 -7.08 22.30
CA CYS A 70 12.06 -6.63 20.98
C CYS A 70 13.18 -5.83 20.27
N ASN A 71 14.27 -6.48 19.87
CA ASN A 71 15.48 -5.78 19.37
C ASN A 71 15.86 -6.09 17.92
N ILE A 72 15.05 -6.84 17.17
CA ILE A 72 15.31 -7.14 15.75
C ILE A 72 14.51 -6.18 14.88
N THR A 73 15.19 -5.55 13.92
CA THR A 73 14.57 -4.67 12.93
C THR A 73 13.87 -5.47 11.84
N CYS A 74 12.80 -4.89 11.28
CA CYS A 74 12.09 -5.50 10.17
C CYS A 74 12.93 -5.44 8.90
N ALA A 75 12.92 -6.52 8.13
CA ALA A 75 13.76 -6.61 6.94
C ALA A 75 13.32 -5.67 5.80
N GLY A 76 12.03 -5.31 5.74
CA GLY A 76 11.50 -4.30 4.82
C GLY A 76 11.75 -2.85 5.22
N ASN A 77 11.88 -2.57 6.52
CA ASN A 77 12.09 -1.22 7.02
C ASN A 77 12.68 -1.27 8.44
N SER A 78 13.93 -0.80 8.57
CA SER A 78 14.68 -0.82 9.82
C SER A 78 14.16 0.13 10.90
N SER A 79 13.24 1.04 10.56
CA SER A 79 12.55 1.93 11.51
C SER A 79 11.51 1.18 12.34
N TYR A 80 11.08 0.00 11.90
CA TYR A 80 10.19 -0.87 12.64
C TYR A 80 10.94 -2.01 13.31
N ILE A 81 10.43 -2.40 14.47
CA ILE A 81 10.93 -3.50 15.27
C ILE A 81 10.03 -4.72 15.00
N CYS A 82 10.62 -5.82 14.51
CA CYS A 82 9.94 -7.07 14.15
C CYS A 82 10.25 -8.28 15.05
N VAL A 83 11.20 -8.15 15.98
CA VAL A 83 11.46 -9.07 17.11
C VAL A 83 11.87 -10.51 16.75
N GLY A 84 12.70 -11.11 17.62
CA GLY A 84 13.53 -12.28 17.32
C GLY A 84 13.03 -13.67 17.74
N ALA A 85 13.98 -14.62 17.75
CA ALA A 85 13.85 -16.07 17.59
C ALA A 85 12.65 -16.79 18.24
N GLU A 86 12.20 -16.34 19.42
CA GLU A 86 11.17 -17.02 20.22
C GLU A 86 9.91 -16.18 20.46
N SER A 87 9.84 -14.96 19.91
CA SER A 87 8.77 -14.00 20.16
C SER A 87 8.04 -13.49 18.92
N TYR A 88 6.74 -13.20 19.06
CA TYR A 88 5.91 -12.58 18.02
C TYR A 88 5.53 -11.14 18.36
N THR A 89 5.56 -10.24 17.37
CA THR A 89 4.93 -8.92 17.47
C THR A 89 3.53 -8.97 16.86
N ILE A 90 2.52 -8.57 17.62
CA ILE A 90 1.12 -8.70 17.20
C ILE A 90 0.49 -7.34 16.96
N TYR A 91 -0.22 -7.26 15.84
CA TYR A 91 -0.96 -6.09 15.44
C TYR A 91 -2.44 -6.47 15.28
N ASP A 92 -3.29 -5.63 15.87
CA ASP A 92 -4.70 -5.56 15.50
C ASP A 92 -4.79 -4.95 14.10
N THR A 93 -5.32 -5.70 13.14
CA THR A 93 -5.42 -5.25 11.76
C THR A 93 -6.31 -4.01 11.60
N LYS A 94 -7.24 -3.77 12.53
CA LYS A 94 -8.12 -2.58 12.55
C LYS A 94 -7.43 -1.36 13.16
N GLY A 95 -6.48 -1.56 14.06
CA GLY A 95 -5.74 -0.49 14.73
C GLY A 95 -4.55 0.05 13.93
N GLY A 96 -4.01 -0.76 13.00
CA GLY A 96 -2.84 -0.40 12.20
C GLY A 96 -1.56 -0.27 13.02
N VAL A 97 -0.55 0.39 12.45
CA VAL A 97 0.75 0.64 13.11
C VAL A 97 0.71 2.01 13.82
N PRO A 98 1.20 2.14 15.06
CA PRO A 98 1.31 3.45 15.73
C PRO A 98 2.14 4.43 14.88
N GLY A 99 1.61 5.64 14.67
CA GLY A 99 2.22 6.64 13.78
C GLY A 99 1.92 6.46 12.29
N HIS A 100 1.32 5.33 11.89
CA HIS A 100 0.90 5.04 10.52
C HIS A 100 -0.50 4.38 10.51
N PRO A 101 -1.58 5.14 10.81
CA PRO A 101 -2.93 4.62 10.83
C PRO A 101 -3.30 4.05 9.44
N GLN A 102 -3.70 2.79 9.42
CA GLN A 102 -4.21 2.15 8.22
C GLN A 102 -5.66 2.59 8.00
N PRO A 103 -6.08 2.95 6.77
CA PRO A 103 -7.47 3.25 6.51
C PRO A 103 -8.30 1.98 6.70
N THR A 104 -9.27 2.05 7.61
CA THR A 104 -10.25 0.98 7.84
C THR A 104 -11.24 0.99 6.67
N ILE A 105 -11.05 0.12 5.69
CA ILE A 105 -11.91 0.03 4.50
C ILE A 105 -12.86 -1.15 4.70
N SER A 106 -14.18 -0.90 4.69
CA SER A 106 -15.15 -1.97 4.80
C SER A 106 -15.16 -2.83 3.53
N ALA A 107 -15.64 -4.08 3.63
CA ALA A 107 -15.80 -4.93 2.44
C ALA A 107 -16.69 -4.27 1.37
N THR A 108 -17.72 -3.52 1.80
CA THR A 108 -18.63 -2.78 0.92
C THR A 108 -17.92 -1.63 0.21
N ASP A 109 -17.03 -0.91 0.91
CA ASP A 109 -16.23 0.15 0.33
C ASP A 109 -15.22 -0.42 -0.67
N LYS A 110 -14.60 -1.56 -0.34
CA LYS A 110 -13.68 -2.27 -1.23
C LYS A 110 -14.39 -2.72 -2.52
N ILE A 111 -15.62 -3.24 -2.41
CA ILE A 111 -16.46 -3.57 -3.57
C ILE A 111 -16.80 -2.32 -4.39
N SER A 112 -17.13 -1.21 -3.74
CA SER A 112 -17.46 0.06 -4.41
C SER A 112 -16.26 0.63 -5.14
N ILE A 113 -15.07 0.58 -4.52
CA ILE A 113 -13.81 0.99 -5.11
C ILE A 113 -13.46 0.12 -6.34
N ILE A 114 -13.61 -1.20 -6.24
CA ILE A 114 -13.38 -2.11 -7.38
C ILE A 114 -14.37 -1.82 -8.52
N LYS A 115 -15.65 -1.53 -8.21
CA LYS A 115 -16.61 -1.11 -9.24
C LYS A 115 -16.22 0.21 -9.90
N ASN A 116 -15.68 1.15 -9.13
CA ASN A 116 -15.23 2.44 -9.65
C ASN A 116 -13.99 2.33 -10.53
N LEU A 117 -13.12 1.31 -10.33
CA LEU A 117 -12.02 1.03 -11.27
C LEU A 117 -12.54 0.77 -12.69
N ASN A 118 -13.65 0.03 -12.83
CA ASN A 118 -14.24 -0.23 -14.14
C ASN A 118 -14.82 1.03 -14.79
N ASN A 119 -15.02 2.11 -14.02
CA ASN A 119 -15.51 3.40 -14.50
C ASN A 119 -14.37 4.41 -14.75
N ASP A 120 -13.16 4.18 -14.22
CA ASP A 120 -11.98 4.99 -14.52
C ASP A 120 -11.41 4.53 -15.87
N ASN A 121 -11.60 5.35 -16.91
CA ASN A 121 -11.11 5.07 -18.26
C ASN A 121 -9.57 5.00 -18.36
N ARG A 122 -8.84 5.48 -17.34
CA ARG A 122 -7.39 5.33 -17.27
C ARG A 122 -6.99 3.96 -16.77
N TYR A 123 -7.81 3.31 -15.93
CA TYR A 123 -7.49 1.98 -15.41
C TYR A 123 -7.49 0.96 -16.55
N GLN A 124 -6.37 0.27 -16.72
CA GLN A 124 -6.20 -0.70 -17.79
C GLN A 124 -6.48 -2.11 -17.28
N GLN A 125 -5.76 -2.52 -16.23
CA GLN A 125 -5.85 -3.86 -15.67
C GLN A 125 -5.04 -4.04 -14.38
N CYS A 126 -5.35 -5.12 -13.67
CA CYS A 126 -4.52 -5.67 -12.62
C CYS A 126 -3.61 -6.75 -13.20
N ILE A 127 -2.30 -6.63 -12.98
CA ILE A 127 -1.33 -7.65 -13.41
C ILE A 127 -0.54 -8.20 -12.24
N LYS A 128 -0.07 -9.44 -12.36
CA LYS A 128 0.87 -10.02 -11.40
C LYS A 128 2.29 -9.52 -11.70
N ASP A 129 3.03 -9.12 -10.67
CA ASP A 129 4.45 -8.79 -10.77
C ASP A 129 5.33 -10.03 -10.49
N SER A 130 6.60 -9.95 -10.88
CA SER A 130 7.56 -11.02 -10.68
C SER A 130 7.95 -11.14 -9.21
N PRO A 131 7.93 -12.37 -8.66
CA PRO A 131 8.40 -12.62 -7.30
C PRO A 131 9.94 -12.63 -7.21
N TYR A 132 10.67 -12.58 -8.33
CA TYR A 132 12.13 -12.73 -8.38
C TYR A 132 12.85 -11.37 -8.41
N CYS A 133 13.89 -11.22 -7.59
CA CYS A 133 14.77 -10.04 -7.58
C CYS A 133 15.23 -9.64 -8.99
N GLY A 134 15.12 -8.36 -9.31
CA GLY A 134 15.62 -7.80 -10.57
C GLY A 134 14.82 -8.21 -11.82
N GLN A 135 13.74 -8.98 -11.67
CA GLN A 135 12.91 -9.44 -12.78
C GLN A 135 11.52 -8.77 -12.80
N ARG A 136 11.41 -7.55 -12.26
CA ARG A 136 10.15 -6.77 -12.28
C ARG A 136 9.57 -6.73 -13.68
N ILE A 137 8.25 -6.87 -13.78
CA ILE A 137 7.57 -6.90 -15.09
C ILE A 137 7.51 -5.51 -15.72
N LEU A 138 7.41 -4.47 -14.89
CA LEU A 138 7.49 -3.09 -15.36
C LEU A 138 8.95 -2.63 -15.34
N ASN A 139 9.45 -2.29 -16.52
CA ASN A 139 10.73 -1.62 -16.69
C ASN A 139 10.54 -0.09 -16.66
N GLY A 140 11.57 0.67 -16.28
CA GLY A 140 11.51 2.13 -16.24
C GLY A 140 11.89 2.72 -14.89
N THR A 141 11.49 3.97 -14.67
CA THR A 141 11.74 4.66 -13.40
C THR A 141 10.70 4.27 -12.35
N SER A 142 11.09 4.26 -11.08
CA SER A 142 10.21 4.00 -9.96
C SER A 142 10.50 4.92 -8.79
N GLU A 143 9.47 5.24 -8.01
CA GLU A 143 9.57 6.10 -6.82
C GLU A 143 8.56 5.63 -5.75
N GLU A 144 8.86 5.92 -4.49
CA GLU A 144 7.97 5.64 -3.37
C GLU A 144 7.47 6.93 -2.71
N PHE A 145 6.15 7.07 -2.54
CA PHE A 145 5.55 8.28 -1.97
C PHE A 145 4.77 7.96 -0.71
N ALA A 146 5.11 8.66 0.39
CA ALA A 146 4.42 8.53 1.67
C ALA A 146 2.92 8.90 1.59
N GLY A 147 2.54 9.80 0.69
CA GLY A 147 1.15 10.21 0.44
C GLY A 147 0.68 9.86 -0.96
N MET A 148 0.96 8.63 -1.42
CA MET A 148 0.67 8.16 -2.78
C MET A 148 -0.82 8.30 -3.15
N THR A 149 -1.08 8.73 -4.38
CA THR A 149 -2.39 8.71 -5.06
C THR A 149 -2.18 8.24 -6.51
N VAL A 150 -3.24 7.77 -7.18
CA VAL A 150 -3.16 7.43 -8.61
C VAL A 150 -2.67 8.64 -9.41
N ASP A 151 -3.20 9.83 -9.11
CA ASP A 151 -2.86 11.06 -9.82
C ASP A 151 -1.39 11.43 -9.64
N LYS A 152 -0.85 11.35 -8.41
CA LYS A 152 0.58 11.57 -8.14
C LYS A 152 1.48 10.64 -8.94
N CYS A 153 1.14 9.35 -9.00
CA CYS A 153 1.91 8.40 -9.77
C CYS A 153 1.83 8.70 -11.28
N THR A 154 0.64 8.97 -11.80
CA THR A 154 0.49 9.33 -13.23
C THR A 154 1.21 10.64 -13.59
N ASP A 155 1.23 11.61 -12.68
CA ASP A 155 1.95 12.87 -12.86
C ASP A 155 3.48 12.67 -12.83
N PHE A 156 3.96 11.81 -11.94
CA PHE A 156 5.38 11.41 -11.89
C PHE A 156 5.81 10.71 -13.19
N CYS A 157 5.01 9.75 -13.66
CA CYS A 157 5.29 9.03 -14.91
C CYS A 157 5.18 9.91 -16.16
N ARG A 158 4.47 11.04 -16.07
CA ARG A 158 4.43 12.04 -17.15
C ARG A 158 5.77 12.74 -17.35
N GLN A 159 6.59 12.91 -16.30
CA GLN A 159 7.84 13.68 -16.37
C GLN A 159 9.08 12.80 -16.64
N PRO A 160 8.94 11.76 -17.49
CA PRO A 160 9.67 11.75 -18.76
C PRO A 160 8.89 11.13 -19.95
N ASN A 161 7.58 11.38 -20.05
CA ASN A 161 6.67 10.89 -21.10
C ASN A 161 6.46 9.36 -21.13
N PHE A 162 6.41 8.69 -19.98
CA PHE A 162 5.96 7.30 -19.95
C PHE A 162 4.47 7.18 -20.30
N ALA A 163 4.10 6.12 -21.01
CA ALA A 163 2.72 5.88 -21.45
C ALA A 163 1.83 5.34 -20.32
N TYR A 164 2.42 4.73 -19.29
CA TYR A 164 1.68 4.05 -18.23
C TYR A 164 2.27 4.35 -16.85
N ALA A 165 1.44 4.10 -15.85
CA ALA A 165 1.79 4.14 -14.44
C ALA A 165 1.32 2.83 -13.79
N GLY A 166 2.24 2.13 -13.12
CA GLY A 166 1.97 0.93 -12.34
C GLY A 166 2.10 1.23 -10.87
N LEU A 167 1.06 0.93 -10.10
CA LEU A 167 1.07 1.12 -8.65
C LEU A 167 1.14 -0.22 -7.94
N GLU A 168 2.06 -0.34 -6.98
CA GLU A 168 2.24 -1.53 -6.13
C GLU A 168 2.21 -1.11 -4.66
N ILE A 169 1.69 -2.00 -3.80
CA ILE A 169 1.87 -1.93 -2.34
C ILE A 169 1.56 -0.55 -1.74
N ARG A 170 0.58 0.18 -2.30
CA ARG A 170 0.04 1.46 -1.81
C ARG A 170 0.93 2.68 -1.96
N THR A 171 2.24 2.52 -1.91
CA THR A 171 3.23 3.61 -1.88
C THR A 171 4.12 3.66 -3.10
N ARG A 172 4.23 2.56 -3.87
CA ARG A 172 5.18 2.47 -4.97
C ARG A 172 4.53 2.80 -6.30
N CYS A 173 5.28 3.55 -7.09
CA CYS A 173 4.93 3.93 -8.45
C CYS A 173 6.03 3.48 -9.40
N PHE A 174 5.64 2.94 -10.54
CA PHE A 174 6.50 2.48 -11.62
C PHE A 174 6.02 3.10 -12.92
N CYS A 175 6.94 3.53 -13.76
CA CYS A 175 6.62 4.23 -14.99
C CYS A 175 7.19 3.50 -16.20
N PRO A 176 6.42 2.59 -16.79
CA PRO A 176 6.82 1.88 -18.00
C PRO A 176 6.31 2.57 -19.28
N ASN A 177 7.07 2.42 -20.36
CA ASN A 177 6.63 2.81 -21.71
C ASN A 177 5.70 1.75 -22.33
N ASN A 178 5.93 0.50 -21.97
CA ASN A 178 5.15 -0.64 -22.40
C ASN A 178 5.17 -1.70 -21.29
N TYR A 179 4.21 -2.60 -21.32
CA TYR A 179 4.17 -3.71 -20.38
C TYR A 179 3.53 -4.91 -21.05
N ASP A 180 3.85 -6.10 -20.55
CA ASP A 180 3.31 -7.33 -21.10
C ASP A 180 1.90 -7.61 -20.54
N HIS A 181 0.91 -7.72 -21.44
CA HIS A 181 -0.48 -7.97 -21.10
C HIS A 181 -0.75 -9.42 -20.67
N ILE A 182 0.23 -10.33 -20.80
CA ILE A 182 0.03 -11.77 -20.47
C ILE A 182 -0.17 -12.06 -18.97
N ASN A 183 0.10 -11.10 -18.08
CA ASN A 183 0.05 -11.30 -16.63
C ASN A 183 -1.25 -10.78 -15.99
N GLN A 184 -2.31 -10.58 -16.79
CA GLN A 184 -3.59 -10.13 -16.28
C GLN A 184 -4.17 -11.09 -15.24
N ILE A 185 -4.61 -10.53 -14.12
CA ILE A 185 -5.32 -11.23 -13.06
C ILE A 185 -6.57 -10.45 -12.66
N SER A 186 -7.41 -11.05 -11.82
CA SER A 186 -8.63 -10.40 -11.35
C SER A 186 -8.33 -9.14 -10.52
N SER A 187 -9.11 -8.07 -10.73
CA SER A 187 -8.93 -6.76 -10.09
C SER A 187 -9.00 -6.80 -8.55
N ASP A 188 -9.63 -7.81 -7.96
CA ASP A 188 -9.63 -8.02 -6.50
C ASP A 188 -8.22 -8.24 -5.94
N LYS A 189 -7.27 -8.70 -6.76
CA LYS A 189 -5.87 -8.89 -6.36
C LYS A 189 -5.07 -7.60 -6.32
N CYS A 190 -5.59 -6.53 -6.92
CA CYS A 190 -5.03 -5.19 -6.86
C CYS A 190 -5.87 -4.28 -5.95
N SER A 191 -6.56 -4.81 -4.96
CA SER A 191 -7.55 -4.05 -4.20
C SER A 191 -6.97 -3.24 -3.03
N THR A 192 -5.66 -3.00 -3.00
CA THR A 192 -5.03 -2.24 -1.92
C THR A 192 -5.13 -0.74 -2.19
N SER A 193 -5.74 -0.01 -1.26
CA SER A 193 -5.96 1.43 -1.45
C SER A 193 -4.70 2.27 -1.25
N CYS A 194 -4.66 3.40 -1.95
CA CYS A 194 -3.57 4.38 -1.85
C CYS A 194 -3.47 4.99 -0.45
N VAL A 195 -2.26 5.39 -0.05
CA VAL A 195 -2.04 6.01 1.28
C VAL A 195 -2.62 7.43 1.35
N GLY A 196 -2.50 8.20 0.27
CA GLY A 196 -2.98 9.58 0.19
C GLY A 196 -4.46 9.72 -0.19
N ASN A 197 -5.10 8.66 -0.70
CA ASN A 197 -6.54 8.63 -0.98
C ASN A 197 -7.07 7.19 -0.92
N ASN A 198 -7.82 6.87 0.13
CA ASN A 198 -8.34 5.51 0.33
C ASN A 198 -9.45 5.08 -0.65
N GLN A 199 -10.01 6.03 -1.42
CA GLN A 199 -10.99 5.77 -2.49
C GLN A 199 -10.33 5.38 -3.82
N GLN A 200 -8.99 5.44 -3.89
CA GLN A 200 -8.21 5.05 -5.05
C GLN A 200 -7.43 3.76 -4.80
N ILE A 201 -7.13 3.04 -5.89
CA ILE A 201 -6.44 1.75 -5.86
C ILE A 201 -5.00 1.88 -6.31
N CYS A 202 -4.10 1.34 -5.48
CA CYS A 202 -2.65 1.40 -5.64
C CYS A 202 -2.02 -0.01 -5.59
N GLY A 203 -2.59 -0.97 -6.33
CA GLY A 203 -2.04 -2.31 -6.50
C GLY A 203 -2.29 -3.25 -5.34
N GLY A 204 -1.33 -4.14 -5.10
CA GLY A 204 -1.32 -5.04 -3.96
C GLY A 204 0.02 -5.79 -3.85
N PRO A 205 0.14 -6.76 -2.93
CA PRO A 205 1.38 -7.51 -2.77
C PRO A 205 1.69 -8.34 -4.03
N LEU A 206 2.79 -8.00 -4.74
CA LEU A 206 3.18 -8.59 -6.03
C LEU A 206 2.12 -8.44 -7.13
N THR A 207 1.31 -7.40 -7.04
CA THR A 207 0.26 -7.10 -8.01
C THR A 207 0.23 -5.62 -8.30
N LEU A 208 0.09 -5.28 -9.58
CA LEU A 208 0.22 -3.93 -10.09
C LEU A 208 -1.11 -3.47 -10.68
N SER A 209 -1.61 -2.33 -10.21
CA SER A 209 -2.68 -1.61 -10.89
C SER A 209 -2.08 -0.75 -11.99
N ILE A 210 -2.43 -1.04 -13.24
CA ILE A 210 -1.92 -0.32 -14.40
C ILE A 210 -2.93 0.75 -14.81
N TYR A 211 -2.45 1.99 -14.93
CA TYR A 211 -3.19 3.14 -15.43
C TYR A 211 -2.49 3.72 -16.65
N SER A 212 -3.25 4.22 -17.62
CA SER A 212 -2.70 5.04 -18.69
C SER A 212 -2.32 6.42 -18.15
N VAL A 213 -1.20 6.95 -18.63
CA VAL A 213 -0.78 8.33 -18.32
C VAL A 213 -1.39 9.23 -19.38
N PRO A 214 -2.23 10.22 -19.00
CA PRO A 214 -2.80 11.16 -19.96
C PRO A 214 -1.68 11.94 -20.67
N THR A 215 -1.74 11.95 -22.00
CA THR A 215 -0.85 12.75 -22.89
C THR A 215 -1.29 14.21 -22.99
N GLU A 216 -2.48 14.55 -22.48
CA GLU A 216 -2.99 15.91 -22.44
C GLU A 216 -2.02 16.77 -21.63
N ASN A 217 -1.42 17.76 -22.32
CA ASN A 217 -0.79 18.91 -21.66
C ASN A 217 -1.75 19.35 -20.56
N LYS A 218 -1.24 19.49 -19.32
CA LYS A 218 -1.95 20.23 -18.26
C LYS A 218 -2.68 21.39 -18.97
N PRO A 219 -4.03 21.51 -18.90
CA PRO A 219 -4.69 22.65 -19.51
C PRO A 219 -3.89 23.86 -19.07
N PRO A 220 -3.42 24.71 -20.01
CA PRO A 220 -2.52 25.79 -19.67
C PRO A 220 -3.13 26.45 -18.46
N LEU A 221 -2.34 26.62 -17.39
CA LEU A 221 -2.75 27.40 -16.22
C LEU A 221 -3.55 28.56 -16.78
N GLN A 222 -4.87 28.55 -16.60
CA GLN A 222 -5.67 29.67 -17.03
C GLN A 222 -5.24 30.77 -16.06
N ILE A 223 -4.27 31.56 -16.49
CA ILE A 223 -4.01 32.86 -15.91
C ILE A 223 -5.30 33.60 -16.22
N ILE A 224 -6.27 33.53 -15.31
CA ILE A 224 -7.35 34.50 -15.26
C ILE A 224 -6.62 35.78 -14.91
N LEU A 225 -6.14 36.48 -15.94
CA LEU A 225 -5.60 37.82 -15.79
C LEU A 225 -6.70 38.61 -15.09
N PRO A 226 -6.43 39.21 -13.92
CA PRO A 226 -7.42 40.01 -13.23
C PRO A 226 -7.89 41.09 -14.21
N ARG A 227 -9.19 41.16 -14.44
CA ARG A 227 -9.77 42.19 -15.28
C ARG A 227 -9.47 43.52 -14.61
N VAL A 228 -8.57 44.31 -15.20
CA VAL A 228 -8.20 45.62 -14.67
C VAL A 228 -9.43 46.54 -14.77
N ILE A 229 -10.12 46.74 -13.66
CA ILE A 229 -11.07 47.83 -13.49
C ILE A 229 -10.52 48.67 -12.34
N GLY A 230 -9.81 49.75 -12.67
CA GLY A 230 -9.37 50.73 -11.69
C GLY A 230 -8.16 50.33 -10.82
N GLY A 231 -7.01 50.05 -11.44
CA GLY A 231 -5.71 50.46 -10.88
C GLY A 231 -5.22 49.89 -9.53
N VAL A 232 -5.69 48.73 -9.06
CA VAL A 232 -5.08 48.03 -7.91
C VAL A 232 -4.98 46.52 -8.18
N ILE A 233 -3.76 45.98 -8.15
CA ILE A 233 -3.48 44.55 -8.28
C ILE A 233 -3.58 43.92 -6.88
N ILE A 234 -4.66 43.20 -6.60
CA ILE A 234 -4.75 42.33 -5.42
C ILE A 234 -4.48 40.90 -5.90
N LEU A 235 -3.26 40.39 -5.65
CA LEU A 235 -2.92 38.98 -5.82
C LEU A 235 -3.68 38.16 -4.77
N SER A 236 -4.87 37.69 -5.12
CA SER A 236 -5.57 36.68 -4.31
C SER A 236 -5.15 35.30 -4.79
N ILE A 237 -4.31 34.61 -4.02
CA ILE A 237 -4.03 33.19 -4.21
C ILE A 237 -5.25 32.43 -3.67
N ILE A 238 -6.17 32.04 -4.55
CA ILE A 238 -7.23 31.10 -4.20
C ILE A 238 -6.67 29.70 -4.45
N ASN A 239 -6.38 28.98 -3.38
CA ASN A 239 -6.16 27.54 -3.45
C ASN A 239 -7.52 26.87 -3.71
N CYS A 240 -7.79 26.45 -4.93
CA CYS A 240 -8.92 25.57 -5.21
C CYS A 240 -8.55 24.14 -4.80
N PHE A 241 -8.85 23.79 -3.56
CA PHE A 241 -9.29 22.47 -3.16
C PHE A 241 -10.66 22.69 -2.50
N ASP A 242 -11.73 22.36 -3.21
CA ASP A 242 -12.98 21.90 -2.61
C ASP A 242 -13.13 20.42 -2.95
#